data_AF-A0A3D1ASD1-F1
#
_entry.id   AF-A0A3D1ASD1-F1
#
_cell.length_a   1.000
_cell.length_b   1.000
_cell.length_c   1.000
_cell.angle_alpha   90.00
_cell.angle_beta   90.00
_cell.angle_gamma   90.00
#
_symmetry.space_group_name_H-M   'P 1'
#
loop_
_entity.id
_entity.type
_entity.pdbx_description
1 polymer ?
#
loop_
_entity_poly.entity_id
_entity_poly.type
_entity_poly.pdbx_seq_one_letter_code
_entity_poly.pdbx_strand_id
1 'polypeptide(L)'
;MPLNGCDLSLYFNHVFQIVPVDSGHFKVRSEGYAYRVDRPSESGTPEEVISYHWHPHLLGGPEFPHMHVHASGRDKHLARVHFPTGRMSIERLVLFLIREYGAMPTVAGGESLVRENLQRLENAWRWF
;
A
#
# COMPACT_ATOMS: atom_id res chain seq x y z
N MET A 1 15.60 14.86 -2.69
CA MET A 1 14.91 15.45 -3.85
C MET A 1 13.78 14.50 -4.21
N PRO A 2 12.52 14.98 -4.33
CA PRO A 2 11.44 14.12 -4.82
C PRO A 2 11.75 13.67 -6.25
N LEU A 3 11.39 12.43 -6.58
CA LEU A 3 11.48 11.89 -7.93
C LEU A 3 10.41 12.54 -8.82
N ASN A 4 10.63 13.80 -9.21
CA ASN A 4 9.69 14.55 -10.04
C ASN A 4 9.64 14.00 -11.48
N GLY A 5 8.43 13.80 -12.03
CA GLY A 5 8.22 13.64 -13.47
C GLY A 5 7.84 12.25 -14.00
N CYS A 6 7.36 11.33 -13.15
CA CYS A 6 6.74 10.08 -13.62
C CYS A 6 5.24 10.08 -13.36
N ASP A 7 4.45 9.80 -14.39
CA ASP A 7 3.00 9.57 -14.27
C ASP A 7 2.76 8.23 -13.56
N LEU A 8 2.75 8.26 -12.23
CA LEU A 8 2.49 7.06 -11.44
C LEU A 8 0.99 6.78 -11.34
N SER A 9 0.63 5.49 -11.36
CA SER A 9 -0.71 5.05 -11.00
C SER A 9 -0.67 4.15 -9.78
N LEU A 10 -1.76 4.17 -9.01
CA LEU A 10 -1.93 3.34 -7.82
C LEU A 10 -3.01 2.30 -8.10
N TYR A 11 -2.62 1.03 -8.10
CA TYR A 11 -3.55 -0.08 -7.99
C TYR A 11 -3.84 -0.35 -6.51
N PHE A 12 -5.13 -0.43 -6.17
CA PHE A 12 -5.60 -0.65 -4.81
C PHE A 12 -6.59 -1.82 -4.77
N ASN A 13 -6.22 -2.86 -4.02
CA ASN A 13 -7.11 -3.92 -3.60
C ASN A 13 -6.96 -4.14 -2.09
N HIS A 14 -8.09 -4.16 -1.36
CA HIS A 14 -8.10 -4.39 0.08
C HIS A 14 -9.28 -5.29 0.43
N VAL A 15 -8.98 -6.42 1.07
CA VAL A 15 -9.98 -7.35 1.59
C VAL A 15 -10.13 -7.14 3.08
N PHE A 16 -11.36 -6.90 3.52
CA PHE A 16 -11.66 -6.69 4.93
C PHE A 16 -12.92 -7.43 5.36
N GLN A 17 -13.00 -7.69 6.65
CA GLN A 17 -14.17 -8.22 7.31
C GLN A 17 -14.77 -7.16 8.25
N ILE A 18 -16.08 -7.01 8.21
CA ILE A 18 -16.82 -6.25 9.23
C ILE A 18 -17.09 -7.21 10.39
N VAL A 19 -16.58 -6.87 11.57
CA VAL A 19 -16.68 -7.69 12.77
C VAL A 19 -17.53 -6.93 13.80
N PRO A 20 -18.61 -7.52 14.33
CA PRO A 20 -19.35 -6.88 15.42
C PRO A 20 -18.44 -6.69 16.63
N VAL A 21 -18.64 -5.56 17.30
CA VAL A 21 -18.10 -5.28 18.63
C VAL A 21 -19.28 -4.98 19.56
N ASP A 22 -19.04 -4.94 20.87
CA ASP A 22 -20.11 -4.78 21.87
C ASP A 22 -21.03 -3.60 21.56
N SER A 23 -22.27 -3.69 22.03
CA SER A 23 -23.25 -2.58 21.97
C SER A 23 -23.70 -2.17 20.57
N GLY A 24 -23.72 -3.09 19.60
CA GLY A 24 -24.21 -2.80 18.24
C GLY A 24 -23.25 -1.99 17.37
N HIS A 25 -21.99 -1.87 17.80
CA HIS A 25 -20.94 -1.26 17.01
C HIS A 25 -20.26 -2.30 16.11
N PHE A 26 -19.55 -1.85 15.08
CA PHE A 26 -18.78 -2.70 14.18
C PHE A 26 -17.36 -2.18 14.03
N LYS A 27 -16.39 -3.09 13.88
CA LYS A 27 -15.02 -2.77 13.50
C LYS A 27 -14.68 -3.39 12.15
N VAL A 28 -13.80 -2.75 11.40
CA VAL A 28 -13.24 -3.30 10.17
C VAL A 28 -11.92 -3.98 10.50
N ARG A 29 -11.79 -5.26 10.15
CA ARG A 29 -10.54 -6.02 10.26
C ARG A 29 -10.00 -6.27 8.86
N SER A 30 -8.74 -5.92 8.63
CA SER A 30 -8.06 -6.26 7.37
C SER A 30 -7.80 -7.76 7.32
N GLU A 31 -8.16 -8.38 6.19
CA GLU A 31 -7.93 -9.80 5.89
C GLU A 31 -6.85 -9.99 4.80
N GLY A 32 -6.59 -8.93 4.03
CA GLY A 32 -5.50 -8.89 3.06
C GLY A 32 -5.51 -7.61 2.24
N TYR A 33 -4.44 -7.38 1.50
CA TYR A 33 -4.33 -6.27 0.56
C TYR A 33 -3.32 -6.58 -0.55
N ALA A 34 -3.52 -5.89 -1.68
CA ALA A 34 -2.52 -5.74 -2.72
C ALA A 34 -2.51 -4.27 -3.17
N TYR A 35 -1.47 -3.54 -2.78
CA TYR A 35 -1.23 -2.18 -3.23
C TYR A 35 -0.04 -2.17 -4.15
N ARG A 36 -0.16 -1.49 -5.30
CA ARG A 36 0.90 -1.49 -6.30
C ARG A 36 1.00 -0.13 -6.95
N VAL A 37 2.22 0.37 -7.07
CA VAL A 37 2.55 1.61 -7.76
C VAL A 37 3.14 1.24 -9.11
N ASP A 38 2.52 1.74 -10.16
CA ASP A 38 2.94 1.50 -11.53
C ASP A 38 3.44 2.78 -12.18
N ARG A 39 4.29 2.61 -13.19
CA ARG A 39 4.67 3.64 -14.14
C ARG A 39 4.22 3.25 -15.55
N PRO A 40 4.09 4.20 -16.48
CA PRO A 40 3.77 3.89 -17.86
C PRO A 40 4.96 3.16 -18.50
N SER A 41 4.68 2.28 -19.44
CA SER A 41 5.69 1.59 -20.25
C SER A 41 5.41 1.82 -21.73
N GLU A 42 6.47 1.78 -22.54
CA GLU A 42 6.38 1.87 -24.00
C GLU A 42 5.57 0.71 -24.60
N SER A 43 5.48 -0.42 -23.89
CA SER A 43 4.67 -1.57 -24.30
C SER A 43 3.16 -1.38 -24.14
N GLY A 44 2.73 -0.28 -23.52
CA GLY A 44 1.33 -0.01 -23.15
C GLY A 44 0.85 -0.78 -21.91
N THR A 45 1.62 -1.74 -21.40
CA THR A 45 1.35 -2.42 -20.13
C THR A 45 2.05 -1.69 -18.99
N PRO A 46 1.37 -1.21 -17.94
CA PRO A 46 2.02 -0.54 -16.83
C PRO A 46 3.11 -1.41 -16.20
N GLU A 47 4.25 -0.80 -15.93
CA GLU A 47 5.37 -1.45 -15.24
C GLU A 47 5.23 -1.22 -13.74
N GLU A 48 5.16 -2.30 -12.99
CA GLU A 48 5.24 -2.26 -11.54
C GLU A 48 6.58 -1.66 -11.10
N VAL A 49 6.52 -0.71 -10.15
CA VAL A 49 7.69 -0.11 -9.50
C VAL A 49 7.89 -0.74 -8.14
N ILE A 50 6.82 -0.79 -7.35
CA ILE A 50 6.80 -1.32 -5.98
C ILE A 50 5.40 -1.82 -5.67
N SER A 51 5.30 -2.95 -4.98
CA SER A 51 4.04 -3.45 -4.43
C SER A 51 4.17 -3.89 -2.98
N TYR A 52 3.06 -3.80 -2.26
CA TYR A 52 2.88 -4.27 -0.90
C TYR A 52 1.72 -5.25 -0.88
N HIS A 53 2.00 -6.48 -0.46
CA HIS A 53 1.03 -7.56 -0.43
C HIS A 53 0.88 -8.12 0.98
N TRP A 54 -0.33 -8.53 1.31
CA TRP A 54 -0.61 -9.41 2.43
C TRP A 54 -1.84 -10.25 2.06
N HIS A 55 -1.65 -11.55 1.88
CA HIS A 55 -2.71 -12.47 1.50
C HIS A 55 -2.57 -13.78 2.30
N PRO A 56 -2.86 -13.75 3.61
CA PRO A 56 -2.60 -14.87 4.51
C PRO A 56 -3.41 -16.14 4.17
N HIS A 57 -4.47 -16.00 3.37
CA HIS A 57 -5.34 -17.10 2.96
C HIS A 57 -4.98 -17.68 1.59
N LEU A 58 -3.91 -17.20 0.94
CA LEU A 58 -3.44 -17.71 -0.35
C LEU A 58 -2.59 -18.98 -0.15
N LEU A 59 -3.09 -20.12 -0.63
CA LEU A 59 -2.36 -21.39 -0.54
C LEU A 59 -1.02 -21.32 -1.29
N GLY A 60 0.06 -21.69 -0.60
CA GLY A 60 1.41 -21.75 -1.18
C GLY A 60 2.12 -20.40 -1.33
N GLY A 61 1.53 -19.30 -0.84
CA GLY A 61 2.14 -17.97 -0.82
C GLY A 61 2.69 -17.57 0.56
N PRO A 62 3.44 -16.45 0.65
CA PRO A 62 3.83 -15.89 1.94
C PRO A 62 2.63 -15.48 2.80
N GLU A 63 2.62 -15.92 4.06
CA GLU A 63 1.57 -15.58 5.04
C GLU A 63 1.80 -14.22 5.73
N PHE A 64 3.00 -13.68 5.63
CA PHE A 64 3.41 -12.41 6.24
C PHE A 64 3.26 -11.24 5.26
N PRO A 65 2.99 -10.02 5.76
CA PRO A 65 3.06 -8.81 4.94
C PRO A 65 4.44 -8.65 4.30
N HIS A 66 4.47 -8.37 2.99
CA HIS A 66 5.71 -8.27 2.26
C HIS A 66 5.63 -7.23 1.14
N MET A 67 6.80 -6.89 0.61
CA MET A 67 6.99 -5.95 -0.49
C MET A 67 7.73 -6.64 -1.64
N HIS A 68 7.35 -6.30 -2.87
CA HIS A 68 8.17 -6.56 -4.06
C HIS A 68 8.81 -5.27 -4.55
N VAL A 69 10.07 -5.36 -4.98
CA VAL A 69 10.77 -4.28 -5.66
C VAL A 69 11.03 -4.70 -7.08
N HIS A 70 10.48 -3.93 -8.01
CA HIS A 70 10.65 -4.19 -9.43
C HIS A 70 11.76 -3.28 -9.97
N ALA A 71 12.94 -3.88 -10.12
CA ALA A 71 14.06 -3.22 -10.79
C ALA A 71 13.98 -3.46 -12.30
N SER A 72 14.13 -2.41 -13.09
CA SER A 72 14.35 -2.54 -14.53
C SER A 72 15.79 -2.94 -14.80
N GLY A 73 16.03 -3.79 -15.82
CA GLY A 73 17.38 -4.20 -16.23
C GLY A 73 17.82 -5.59 -15.73
N ARG A 74 19.05 -5.70 -15.22
CA ARG A 74 19.74 -6.97 -14.93
C ARG A 74 19.21 -7.72 -13.69
N ASP A 75 18.51 -7.05 -12.80
CA ASP A 75 18.11 -7.59 -11.50
C ASP A 75 16.64 -8.03 -11.45
N LYS A 76 16.14 -8.65 -12.52
CA LYS A 76 14.76 -9.21 -12.58
C LYS A 76 14.46 -10.22 -11.47
N HIS A 77 15.49 -10.78 -10.85
CA HIS A 77 15.34 -11.68 -9.72
C HIS A 77 14.77 -10.98 -8.48
N LEU A 78 14.97 -9.66 -8.31
CA LEU A 78 14.44 -8.90 -7.19
C LEU A 78 12.90 -8.89 -7.15
N ALA A 79 12.25 -8.94 -8.33
CA ALA A 79 10.79 -9.04 -8.40
C ALA A 79 10.24 -10.33 -7.76
N ARG A 80 11.07 -11.37 -7.63
CA ARG A 80 10.70 -12.66 -7.01
C ARG A 80 11.01 -12.71 -5.51
N VAL A 81 11.67 -11.69 -4.96
CA VAL A 81 12.03 -11.65 -3.55
C VAL A 81 10.90 -10.99 -2.77
N HIS A 82 10.39 -11.70 -1.77
CA HIS A 82 9.42 -11.18 -0.81
C HIS A 82 10.18 -10.52 0.33
N PHE A 83 10.26 -9.20 0.34
CA PHE A 83 10.89 -8.46 1.43
C PHE A 83 9.90 -8.38 2.60
N PRO A 84 10.18 -8.98 3.78
CA PRO A 84 9.25 -8.92 4.90
C PRO A 84 9.00 -7.49 5.36
N THR A 85 7.74 -7.16 5.61
CA THR A 85 7.33 -5.87 6.15
C THR A 85 6.40 -6.05 7.35
N GLY A 86 6.14 -4.96 8.07
CA GLY A 86 4.91 -4.88 8.87
C GLY A 86 3.67 -4.74 7.98
N ARG A 87 2.48 -4.71 8.59
CA ARG A 87 1.27 -4.34 7.85
C ARG A 87 1.43 -2.94 7.26
N MET A 88 1.11 -2.81 5.98
CA MET A 88 1.07 -1.55 5.27
C MET A 88 -0.36 -1.04 5.24
N SER A 89 -0.58 0.22 5.62
CA SER A 89 -1.87 0.89 5.43
C SER A 89 -1.83 1.72 4.17
N ILE A 90 -3.00 1.98 3.59
CA ILE A 90 -3.10 2.84 2.40
C ILE A 90 -2.66 4.27 2.71
N GLU A 91 -2.91 4.77 3.92
CA GLU A 91 -2.47 6.10 4.35
C GLU A 91 -0.95 6.22 4.36
N ARG A 92 -0.24 5.19 4.83
CA ARG A 92 1.23 5.17 4.79
C ARG A 92 1.76 5.19 3.36
N LEU A 93 1.15 4.42 2.46
CA LEU A 93 1.54 4.41 1.05
C LEU A 93 1.27 5.77 0.37
N VAL A 94 0.10 6.37 0.61
CA VAL A 94 -0.24 7.69 0.05
C VAL A 94 0.70 8.78 0.59
N LEU A 95 1.02 8.77 1.89
CA LEU A 95 1.98 9.72 2.46
C LEU A 95 3.39 9.51 1.91
N PHE A 96 3.80 8.26 1.69
CA PHE A 96 5.05 7.94 1.01
C PHE A 96 5.07 8.52 -0.42
N LEU A 97 4.01 8.34 -1.20
CA LEU A 97 3.91 8.90 -2.55
C LEU A 97 3.96 10.43 -2.56
N ILE A 98 3.28 11.09 -1.62
CA ILE A 98 3.33 12.55 -1.49
C ILE A 98 4.74 13.04 -1.17
N ARG A 99 5.41 12.41 -0.20
CA ARG A 99 6.68 12.90 0.36
C ARG A 99 7.90 12.53 -0.48
N GLU A 100 7.94 11.29 -0.99
CA GLU A 100 9.11 10.75 -1.68
C GLU A 100 8.98 10.90 -3.21
N TYR A 101 7.76 10.79 -3.74
CA TYR A 101 7.48 10.92 -5.18
C TYR A 101 6.89 12.27 -5.57
N GLY A 102 6.63 13.16 -4.62
CA GLY A 102 6.08 14.49 -4.92
C GLY A 102 4.66 14.45 -5.46
N ALA A 103 3.88 13.39 -5.17
CA ALA A 103 2.49 13.31 -5.58
C ALA A 103 1.69 14.49 -4.97
N MET A 104 1.00 15.25 -5.80
CA MET A 104 0.27 16.44 -5.37
C MET A 104 -1.20 16.10 -5.10
N PRO A 105 -1.69 16.27 -3.86
CA PRO A 105 -3.11 16.11 -3.57
C PRO A 105 -3.96 17.10 -4.38
N THR A 106 -5.03 16.62 -5.00
CA THR A 106 -5.99 17.47 -5.73
C THR A 106 -6.91 18.27 -4.81
N VAL A 107 -7.03 17.83 -3.56
CA VAL A 107 -7.84 18.47 -2.52
C VAL A 107 -6.94 19.27 -1.59
N ALA A 108 -7.30 20.53 -1.33
CA ALA A 108 -6.62 21.38 -0.37
C ALA A 108 -6.55 20.70 1.01
N GLY A 109 -5.36 20.63 1.60
CA GLY A 109 -5.15 19.95 2.88
C GLY A 109 -5.17 18.41 2.80
N GLY A 110 -5.14 17.81 1.61
CA GLY A 110 -5.20 16.35 1.43
C GLY A 110 -4.13 15.57 2.20
N GLU A 111 -2.89 16.07 2.25
CA GLU A 111 -1.85 15.41 3.06
C GLU A 111 -2.20 15.42 4.56
N SER A 112 -2.76 16.51 5.07
CA SER A 112 -3.21 16.61 6.47
C SER A 112 -4.35 15.63 6.76
N LEU A 113 -5.33 15.53 5.85
CA LEU A 113 -6.42 14.55 5.97
C LEU A 113 -5.89 13.11 6.07
N VAL A 114 -4.93 12.74 5.21
CA VAL A 114 -4.35 11.39 5.23
C VAL A 114 -3.55 11.15 6.52
N ARG A 115 -2.82 12.15 7.02
CA ARG A 115 -2.12 12.08 8.32
C ARG A 115 -3.08 11.87 9.49
N GLU A 116 -4.19 12.61 9.52
CA GLU A 116 -5.21 12.46 10.56
C GLU A 116 -5.83 11.05 10.56
N ASN A 117 -6.13 10.52 9.37
CA ASN A 117 -6.63 9.14 9.22
C ASN A 117 -5.61 8.10 9.69
N LEU A 118 -4.33 8.26 9.34
CA LEU A 118 -3.26 7.40 9.82
C LEU A 118 -3.17 7.42 11.35
N GLN A 119 -3.23 8.60 11.96
CA GLN A 119 -3.19 8.74 13.42
C GLN A 119 -4.37 8.03 14.09
N ARG A 120 -5.58 8.13 13.53
CA ARG A 120 -6.77 7.41 14.01
C ARG A 120 -6.59 5.90 13.89
N LEU A 121 -6.04 5.42 12.77
CA LEU A 121 -5.75 4.01 12.55
C LEU A 121 -4.75 3.48 13.58
N GLU A 122 -3.64 4.20 13.78
CA GLU A 122 -2.61 3.81 14.75
C GLU A 122 -3.14 3.82 16.19
N ASN A 123 -4.00 4.78 16.53
CA ASN A 123 -4.66 4.81 17.83
C ASN A 123 -5.63 3.64 18.00
N ALA A 124 -6.36 3.26 16.96
CA ALA A 124 -7.25 2.10 16.98
C ALA A 124 -6.48 0.78 17.10
N TRP A 125 -5.27 0.70 16.53
CA TRP A 125 -4.43 -0.50 16.59
C TRP A 125 -3.77 -0.72 17.96
N ARG A 126 -3.65 0.32 18.80
CA ARG A 126 -3.12 0.20 20.17
C ARG A 126 -4.07 -0.50 21.15
N TRP A 127 -5.30 -0.82 20.75
CA TRP A 127 -6.27 -1.55 21.56
C TRP A 127 -6.19 -3.09 21.37
N PHE A 128 -5.13 -3.60 20.75
CA PHE A 128 -4.84 -5.02 20.56
C PHE A 128 -3.52 -5.42 21.22
#